data_AF-A0A537HLZ1-F1
#
_entry.id   AF-A0A537HLZ1-F1
#
_cell.length_a   1.000
_cell.length_b   1.000
_cell.length_c   1.000
_cell.angle_alpha   90.00
_cell.angle_beta   90.00
_cell.angle_gamma   90.00
#
_symmetry.space_group_name_H-M   'P 1'
#
loop_
_entity.id
_entity.type
_entity.pdbx_description
1 polymer ?
#
loop_
_entity_poly.entity_id
_entity_poly.type
_entity_poly.pdbx_seq_one_letter_code
_entity_poly.pdbx_strand_id
1 'polypeptide(L)' 'MSYAKPETLVDTKWVEQHLNDPKVRIVEVDYDPTVNYQLGHAPGAVLWDWRKDLNHPVQRDILSREQLDELL' A
#
# COMPACT_ATOMS: atom_id res chain seq x y z
N MET A 1 -28.03 2.08 -1.69
CA MET A 1 -27.43 0.75 -1.90
C MET A 1 -26.21 0.65 -1.00
N SER A 2 -26.07 -0.44 -0.24
CA SER A 2 -24.90 -0.69 0.62
C SER A 2 -23.82 -1.43 -0.18
N TYR A 3 -22.54 -1.22 0.14
CA TYR A 3 -21.47 -2.06 -0.38
C TYR A 3 -21.64 -3.51 0.09
N ALA A 4 -21.15 -4.47 -0.72
CA ALA A 4 -21.21 -5.90 -0.38
C ALA A 4 -20.32 -6.26 0.83
N LYS A 5 -19.22 -5.51 1.03
CA LYS A 5 -18.28 -5.63 2.16
C LYS A 5 -17.88 -4.24 2.65
N PRO A 6 -18.70 -3.57 3.48
CA PRO A 6 -18.40 -2.22 3.94
C PRO A 6 -17.12 -2.14 4.79
N GLU A 7 -16.66 -3.24 5.39
CA GLU A 7 -15.46 -3.31 6.21
C GLU A 7 -14.14 -3.22 5.43
N THR A 8 -14.15 -3.36 4.09
CA THR A 8 -12.93 -3.29 3.26
C THR A 8 -12.60 -1.88 2.77
N LEU A 9 -13.46 -0.90 3.05
CA LEU A 9 -13.27 0.49 2.66
C LEU A 9 -13.40 1.38 3.90
N VAL A 10 -12.38 2.17 4.16
CA VAL A 10 -12.35 3.12 5.27
C VAL A 10 -12.38 4.54 4.72
N ASP A 11 -12.87 5.48 5.53
CA ASP A 11 -12.78 6.90 5.23
C ASP A 11 -11.43 7.49 5.69
N THR A 12 -11.15 8.73 5.30
CA THR A 12 -9.90 9.42 5.65
C THR A 12 -9.76 9.69 7.15
N LYS A 13 -10.88 9.88 7.86
CA LYS A 13 -10.88 10.11 9.30
C LYS A 13 -10.47 8.85 10.06
N TRP A 14 -10.90 7.68 9.60
CA TRP A 14 -10.45 6.40 10.15
C TRP A 14 -8.93 6.28 10.00
N VAL A 15 -8.36 6.62 8.84
CA VAL A 15 -6.90 6.56 8.62
C VAL A 15 -6.16 7.47 9.59
N GLU A 16 -6.60 8.72 9.73
CA GLU A 16 -6.03 9.69 10.69
C GLU A 16 -6.05 9.16 12.14
N GLN A 17 -7.13 8.48 12.53
CA GLN A 17 -7.28 7.90 13.87
C GLN A 17 -6.37 6.69 14.13
N HIS A 18 -5.92 6.00 13.08
CA HIS A 18 -5.14 4.76 13.17
C HIS A 18 -3.67 4.93 12.77
N LEU A 19 -3.17 6.16 12.58
CA LEU A 19 -1.76 6.43 12.21
C LEU A 19 -0.74 5.77 13.14
N ASN A 20 -1.08 5.55 14.41
CA ASN A 20 -0.20 4.97 15.42
C ASN A 20 -0.70 3.61 15.95
N ASP A 21 -1.67 2.97 15.29
CA ASP A 21 -2.14 1.65 15.70
C ASP A 21 -1.09 0.59 15.32
N PRO A 22 -0.49 -0.15 16.28
CA PRO A 22 0.52 -1.17 15.97
C PRO A 22 0.00 -2.35 15.14
N LYS A 23 -1.32 -2.47 14.96
CA LYS A 23 -1.96 -3.48 14.11
C LYS A 23 -2.28 -2.98 12.71
N VAL A 24 -2.04 -1.70 12.41
CA VAL A 24 -2.35 -1.09 11.11
C VAL A 24 -1.06 -0.64 10.44
N ARG A 25 -0.89 -1.01 9.17
CA ARG A 25 0.16 -0.48 8.32
C ARG A 25 -0.48 0.23 7.13
N ILE A 26 -0.17 1.51 6.98
CA ILE A 26 -0.60 2.30 5.83
C ILE A 26 0.44 2.11 4.73
N VAL A 27 -0.03 1.77 3.54
CA VAL A 27 0.79 1.57 2.34
C VAL A 27 0.25 2.48 1.25
N GLU A 28 1.13 3.31 0.68
CA GLU A 28 0.85 4.08 -0.52
C GLU A 28 1.33 3.30 -1.74
N VAL A 29 0.47 3.20 -2.76
CA VAL A 29 0.77 2.59 -4.05
C VAL A 29 0.38 3.58 -5.12
N ASP A 30 1.34 4.04 -5.91
CA ASP A 30 1.12 5.06 -6.92
C ASP A 30 1.80 4.71 -8.25
N TYR A 31 1.23 5.16 -9.36
CA TYR A 31 1.80 5.01 -10.69
C TYR A 31 3.13 5.78 -10.87
N ASP A 32 3.29 6.95 -10.24
CA ASP A 32 4.52 7.75 -10.21
C ASP A 32 4.90 8.10 -8.75
N PRO A 33 5.60 7.19 -8.06
CA PRO A 33 5.96 7.41 -6.66
C PRO A 33 7.00 8.52 -6.45
N THR A 34 7.72 8.93 -7.50
CA THR A 34 8.72 10.01 -7.37
C THR A 34 8.02 11.35 -7.17
N VAL A 35 6.92 11.57 -7.89
CA VAL A 35 6.16 12.82 -7.80
C VAL A 35 5.17 12.77 -6.63
N ASN A 36 4.56 11.63 -6.34
CA ASN A 36 3.46 11.58 -5.37
C ASN A 36 3.94 11.24 -3.95
N TYR A 37 4.59 10.10 -3.78
CA TYR A 37 5.06 9.69 -2.45
C TYR A 37 6.19 10.58 -1.93
N GLN A 38 7.23 10.84 -2.73
CA GLN A 38 8.42 11.55 -2.23
C GLN A 38 8.17 13.02 -1.91
N LEU A 39 7.18 13.66 -2.54
CA LEU A 39 6.81 15.05 -2.22
C LEU A 39 6.00 15.15 -0.92
N GLY A 40 5.22 14.12 -0.58
CA GLY A 40 4.51 14.04 0.67
C GLY A 40 3.49 12.90 0.67
N HIS A 41 3.44 12.18 1.77
CA HIS A 41 2.57 11.02 1.98
C HIS A 41 1.95 11.07 3.38
N ALA A 42 0.96 10.22 3.62
CA ALA A 42 0.36 10.08 4.94
C ALA A 42 1.43 9.72 6.00
N PRO A 43 1.39 10.28 7.22
CA PRO A 43 2.40 10.00 8.24
C PRO A 43 2.56 8.50 8.54
N GLY A 44 3.80 8.01 8.50
CA GLY A 44 4.10 6.59 8.77
C GLY A 44 3.71 5.61 7.66
N ALA A 45 3.14 6.09 6.55
CA ALA A 45 2.91 5.27 5.38
C ALA A 45 4.24 4.79 4.79
N VAL A 46 4.24 3.58 4.22
CA VAL A 46 5.34 3.09 3.37
C VAL A 46 4.93 3.08 1.92
N LEU A 47 5.91 3.21 1.04
CA LEU A 47 5.72 3.03 -0.38
C LEU A 47 5.84 1.55 -0.77
N TRP A 48 4.87 1.05 -1.52
CA TRP A 48 5.10 -0.08 -2.43
C TRP A 48 5.17 0.44 -3.86
N ASP A 49 6.37 0.44 -4.44
CA ASP A 49 6.56 0.79 -5.85
C ASP A 49 6.03 -0.36 -6.70
N TRP A 50 4.87 -0.16 -7.35
CA TRP A 50 4.22 -1.23 -8.09
C TRP A 50 5.12 -1.85 -9.15
N ARG A 51 6.03 -1.09 -9.79
CA ARG A 51 6.91 -1.62 -10.85
C ARG A 51 8.01 -2.49 -10.28
N LYS A 52 8.57 -2.10 -9.14
CA LYS A 52 9.75 -2.73 -8.55
C LYS A 52 9.40 -3.80 -7.52
N ASP A 53 8.44 -3.50 -6.66
CA ASP A 53 8.18 -4.27 -5.45
C ASP A 53 7.05 -5.29 -5.65
N LEU A 54 6.20 -5.16 -6.68
CA LEU A 54 5.02 -6.04 -6.87
C LEU A 54 5.08 -6.89 -8.14
N ASN A 55 5.99 -6.58 -9.07
CA ASN A 55 6.15 -7.32 -10.32
C ASN A 55 7.40 -8.19 -10.28
N HIS A 56 7.32 -9.36 -10.92
CA HIS A 56 8.49 -10.21 -11.14
C HIS A 56 9.53 -9.44 -11.97
N PRO A 57 10.82 -9.44 -11.59
CA PRO A 57 11.85 -8.58 -12.22
C PRO A 57 12.24 -8.96 -13.66
N VAL A 58 11.64 -10.00 -14.24
CA VAL A 58 12.08 -10.59 -15.52
C VAL A 58 10.88 -11.11 -16.31
N GLN A 59 10.02 -11.89 -15.66
CA GLN A 59 8.81 -12.41 -16.27
C GLN A 59 7.69 -11.38 -16.19
N ARG A 60 6.76 -11.41 -17.15
CA ARG A 60 5.55 -10.60 -17.09
C ARG A 60 4.54 -11.28 -16.16
N ASP A 61 4.83 -11.19 -14.87
CA ASP A 61 4.06 -11.79 -13.79
C ASP A 61 4.21 -10.97 -12.50
N ILE A 62 3.44 -11.31 -11.47
CA ILE A 62 3.58 -10.78 -10.11
C ILE A 62 4.63 -11.56 -9.31
N LEU A 63 5.00 -11.05 -8.13
CA LEU A 63 5.88 -11.77 -7.22
C LEU A 63 5.33 -13.14 -6.80
N SER A 64 6.23 -14.10 -6.60
CA SER A 64 5.91 -15.33 -5.87
C SER A 64 5.58 -15.02 -4.41
N ARG A 65 4.98 -15.99 -3.71
CA ARG A 65 4.71 -15.87 -2.27
C ARG A 65 6.00 -15.58 -1.50
N GLU A 66 7.07 -16.30 -1.80
CA GLU A 66 8.36 -16.19 -1.11
C GLU A 66 8.98 -14.80 -1.34
N GLN A 67 8.89 -14.27 -2.57
CA GLN A 67 9.38 -12.93 -2.89
C GLN A 67 8.56 -11.84 -2.20
N LEU A 68 7.23 -12.03 -2.05
CA LEU A 68 6.39 -11.12 -1.30
C LEU A 68 6.70 -11.18 0.21
N ASP A 69 6.94 -12.37 0.75
CA ASP A 69 7.29 -12.54 2.16
C ASP A 69 8.63 -11.86 2.52
N GLU A 70 9.56 -11.73 1.57
CA GLU A 70 10.81 -10.96 1.74
C GLU A 70 10.59 -9.43 1.78
N LEU A 71 9.46 -8.95 1.24
CA LEU A 71 9.09 -7.52 1.22
C LEU A 71 8.37 -7.07 2.51
N LEU A 72 7.77 -8.00 3.25
CA LEU A 72 6.93 -7.76 4.44
C LEU A 72 7.74 -7.73 5.74
#